data_AF-A0A8N5F6D5-F1
#
_entry.id   AF-A0A8N5F6D5-F1
#
_cell.length_a   1.000
_cell.length_b   1.000
_cell.length_c   1.000
_cell.angle_alpha   90.00
_cell.angle_beta   90.00
_cell.angle_gamma   90.00
#
_symmetry.space_group_name_H-M   'P 1'
#
loop_
_entity.id
_entity.type
_entity.pdbx_description
1 polymer ?
#
loop_
_entity_poly.entity_id
_entity_poly.type
_entity_poly.pdbx_seq_one_letter_code
_entity_poly.pdbx_strand_id
1 'polypeptide(L)'
;MCCPDVLPTSTFLLGLMCLTAFSNFAKTSADFSGYISQVLKNYTDHACDGEYVSLRCPHRTTISIQSSFYGRIVPSHQLCPSRYPHSYATLTKEDVACSVGTSLQKMLDECQDRRSCQFLVNSRLFGTDPCPRTGKYLLVWYKCRPKCQSATALQLMIKRCHGKRSCSIYASTYEFGDPCYPGIQKHLNVIYTCDDIKTPLRRNIFCL
;
A
#
# COMPACT_ATOMS: atom_id res chain seq x y z
N MET A 1 16.52 11.94 38.63
CA MET A 1 17.91 12.44 38.47
C MET A 1 17.92 13.39 37.27
N CYS A 2 18.27 14.67 37.30
CA CYS A 2 18.31 15.76 38.27
C CYS A 2 18.19 17.02 37.39
N CYS A 3 17.42 18.04 37.78
CA CYS A 3 17.72 19.40 37.36
C CYS A 3 17.73 20.25 38.64
N PRO A 4 18.89 20.77 39.06
CA PRO A 4 19.02 21.61 40.26
C PRO A 4 18.62 23.06 39.97
N ASP A 5 18.34 23.78 41.05
CA ASP A 5 17.87 25.16 41.12
C ASP A 5 18.80 26.19 40.45
N VAL A 6 18.22 27.13 39.68
CA VAL A 6 18.92 28.34 39.19
C VAL A 6 18.01 29.57 39.38
N LEU A 7 18.53 30.55 40.14
CA LEU A 7 17.98 31.88 40.48
C LEU A 7 17.81 32.83 39.24
N PRO A 8 17.20 34.02 39.35
CA PRO A 8 16.27 34.55 38.35
C PRO A 8 16.84 35.75 37.58
N THR A 9 17.54 35.53 36.47
CA THR A 9 17.90 36.64 35.54
C THR A 9 17.83 36.29 34.05
N SER A 10 17.27 35.13 33.68
CA SER A 10 17.22 34.67 32.27
C SER A 10 15.80 34.36 31.77
N THR A 11 14.84 35.24 32.06
CA THR A 11 13.42 35.01 31.68
C THR A 11 13.12 35.29 30.20
N PHE A 12 13.91 36.13 29.53
CA PHE A 12 13.64 36.52 28.13
C PHE A 12 14.12 35.50 27.07
N LEU A 13 15.30 34.89 27.26
CA LEU A 13 15.85 33.93 26.29
C LEU A 13 15.15 32.56 26.38
N LEU A 14 14.73 32.15 27.57
CA LEU A 14 13.92 30.93 27.76
C LEU A 14 12.56 31.05 27.08
N GLY A 15 11.94 32.23 27.09
CA GLY A 15 10.65 32.47 26.40
C GLY A 15 10.72 32.26 24.89
N LEU A 16 11.79 32.72 24.23
CA LEU A 16 12.01 32.57 22.78
C LEU A 16 12.30 31.12 22.37
N MET A 17 13.09 30.38 23.17
CA MET A 17 13.33 28.95 22.96
C MET A 17 12.06 28.11 23.17
N CYS A 18 11.21 28.50 24.13
CA CYS A 18 9.91 27.86 24.34
C CYS A 18 8.97 28.10 23.15
N LEU A 19 8.84 29.33 22.65
CA LEU A 19 7.93 29.66 21.53
C LEU A 19 8.31 28.94 20.22
N THR A 20 9.61 28.81 19.94
CA THR A 20 10.10 28.06 18.77
C THR A 20 9.92 26.55 18.97
N ALA A 21 10.11 26.02 20.18
CA ALA A 21 9.82 24.62 20.50
C ALA A 21 8.32 24.27 20.39
N PHE A 22 7.42 25.12 20.91
CA PHE A 22 5.97 24.93 20.83
C PHE A 22 5.44 25.01 19.39
N SER A 23 5.93 25.97 18.60
CA SER A 23 5.53 26.10 17.19
C SER A 23 6.04 24.94 16.33
N ASN A 24 7.26 24.43 16.58
CA ASN A 24 7.76 23.21 15.94
C ASN A 24 6.98 21.97 16.38
N PHE A 25 6.63 21.85 17.67
CA PHE A 25 5.83 20.74 18.17
C PHE A 25 4.41 20.72 17.59
N ALA A 26 3.77 21.89 17.45
CA ALA A 26 2.44 22.03 16.84
C ALA A 26 2.44 21.75 15.33
N LYS A 27 3.51 22.11 14.60
CA LYS A 27 3.67 21.72 13.18
C LYS A 27 3.86 20.21 13.04
N THR A 28 4.71 19.61 13.88
CA THR A 28 4.97 18.16 13.86
C THR A 28 3.72 17.34 14.17
N SER A 29 2.86 17.82 15.09
CA SER A 29 1.60 17.14 15.44
C SER A 29 0.52 17.30 14.37
N ALA A 30 0.42 18.46 13.72
CA ALA A 30 -0.50 18.70 12.61
C ALA A 30 -0.11 17.88 11.36
N ASP A 31 1.18 17.80 11.04
CA ASP A 31 1.70 16.99 9.92
C ASP A 31 1.53 15.49 10.17
N PHE A 32 1.69 15.03 11.42
CA PHE A 32 1.42 13.64 11.79
C PHE A 32 -0.08 13.31 11.74
N SER A 33 -0.94 14.20 12.24
CA SER A 33 -2.40 14.02 12.19
C SER A 33 -2.92 13.97 10.75
N GLY A 34 -2.44 14.86 9.88
CA GLY A 34 -2.76 14.86 8.45
C GLY A 34 -2.26 13.61 7.73
N TYR A 35 -1.05 13.13 8.08
CA TYR A 35 -0.49 11.90 7.53
C TYR A 35 -1.30 10.65 7.93
N ILE A 36 -1.69 10.52 9.19
CA ILE A 36 -2.51 9.40 9.69
C ILE A 36 -3.90 9.42 9.04
N SER A 37 -4.51 10.60 8.88
CA SER A 37 -5.79 10.75 8.17
C SER A 37 -5.71 10.28 6.71
N GLN A 38 -4.60 10.53 6.01
CA GLN A 38 -4.39 10.08 4.63
C GLN A 38 -4.08 8.57 4.51
N VAL A 39 -3.36 8.00 5.48
CA VAL A 39 -3.00 6.57 5.49
C VAL A 39 -4.18 5.68 5.87
N LEU A 40 -5.08 6.16 6.73
CA LEU A 40 -6.26 5.41 7.17
C LEU A 40 -7.46 5.57 6.22
N LYS A 41 -7.38 6.46 5.22
CA LYS A 41 -8.46 6.68 4.25
C LYS A 41 -8.52 5.54 3.23
N ASN A 42 -9.73 5.07 2.98
CA ASN A 42 -10.02 4.22 1.84
C ASN A 42 -10.24 5.10 0.61
N TYR A 43 -9.52 4.82 -0.46
CA TYR A 43 -9.66 5.51 -1.73
C TYR A 43 -10.42 4.63 -2.71
N THR A 44 -11.31 5.27 -3.47
CA THR A 44 -11.99 4.67 -4.61
C THR A 44 -11.71 5.55 -5.81
N ASP A 45 -11.20 4.95 -6.88
CA ASP A 45 -10.94 5.64 -8.13
C ASP A 45 -11.57 4.86 -9.29
N HIS A 46 -11.79 5.55 -10.42
CA HIS A 46 -12.40 4.96 -11.60
C HIS A 46 -11.80 5.53 -12.89
N ALA A 47 -11.86 4.74 -13.95
CA ALA A 47 -11.50 5.18 -15.30
C ALA A 47 -12.33 4.43 -16.33
N CYS A 48 -12.80 5.13 -17.35
CA CYS A 48 -13.56 4.52 -18.43
C CYS A 48 -12.64 3.73 -19.38
N ASP A 49 -13.21 2.82 -20.15
CA ASP A 49 -12.50 2.12 -21.21
C ASP A 49 -11.90 3.13 -22.22
N GLY A 50 -10.59 3.06 -22.45
CA GLY A 50 -9.84 4.03 -23.26
C GLY A 50 -9.31 5.25 -22.51
N GLU A 51 -9.50 5.33 -21.19
CA GLU A 51 -8.94 6.40 -20.35
C GLU A 51 -7.77 5.90 -19.49
N TYR A 52 -6.97 6.83 -18.96
CA TYR A 52 -5.90 6.50 -18.02
C TYR A 52 -6.42 6.50 -16.59
N VAL A 53 -6.14 5.43 -15.85
CA VAL A 53 -6.25 5.46 -14.39
C VAL A 53 -4.95 5.99 -13.80
N SER A 54 -5.01 6.78 -12.72
CA SER A 54 -3.84 7.35 -12.05
C SER A 54 -3.95 7.28 -10.52
N LEU A 55 -3.41 6.23 -9.93
CA LEU A 55 -3.36 6.07 -8.48
C LEU A 55 -2.08 6.70 -7.94
N ARG A 56 -2.19 7.49 -6.87
CA ARG A 56 -1.03 8.11 -6.22
C ARG A 56 -1.18 8.13 -4.71
N CYS A 57 -0.08 7.81 -4.03
CA CYS A 57 0.04 7.88 -2.59
C CYS A 57 1.01 9.00 -2.14
N PRO A 58 0.81 9.57 -0.94
CA PRO A 58 1.73 10.52 -0.33
C PRO A 58 3.17 9.99 -0.22
N HIS A 59 4.12 10.87 0.09
CA HIS A 59 5.52 10.48 0.27
C HIS A 59 5.66 9.35 1.31
N ARG A 60 6.54 8.39 1.02
CA ARG A 60 6.90 7.25 1.89
C ARG A 60 5.73 6.32 2.27
N THR A 61 4.66 6.39 1.50
CA THR A 61 3.60 5.39 1.48
C THR A 61 3.55 4.74 0.11
N THR A 62 2.89 3.59 0.04
CA THR A 62 2.77 2.76 -1.15
C THR A 62 1.32 2.31 -1.31
N ILE A 63 0.91 2.12 -2.56
CA ILE A 63 -0.42 1.66 -2.92
C ILE A 63 -0.58 0.22 -2.44
N SER A 64 -1.66 -0.01 -1.69
CA SER A 64 -2.13 -1.32 -1.30
C SER A 64 -3.52 -1.52 -1.91
N ILE A 65 -3.58 -2.31 -2.97
CA ILE A 65 -4.85 -2.66 -3.61
C ILE A 65 -5.68 -3.48 -2.63
N GLN A 66 -6.97 -3.16 -2.53
CA GLN A 66 -7.92 -3.91 -1.69
C GLN A 66 -8.83 -4.76 -2.57
N SER A 67 -9.37 -4.17 -3.63
CA SER A 67 -10.18 -4.84 -4.63
C SER A 67 -10.15 -4.03 -5.91
N SER A 68 -10.56 -4.66 -7.01
CA SER A 68 -10.87 -3.94 -8.23
C SER A 68 -11.95 -4.67 -9.01
N PHE A 69 -12.58 -3.92 -9.91
CA PHE A 69 -13.61 -4.40 -10.80
C PHE A 69 -13.37 -3.78 -12.17
N TYR A 70 -13.41 -4.60 -13.23
CA TYR A 70 -13.45 -4.09 -14.60
C TYR A 70 -14.64 -4.72 -15.32
N GLY A 71 -15.52 -3.89 -15.85
CA GLY A 71 -16.80 -4.35 -16.39
C GLY A 71 -17.84 -3.24 -16.45
N ARG A 72 -19.12 -3.60 -16.34
CA ARG A 72 -20.24 -2.67 -16.18
C ARG A 72 -21.27 -3.26 -15.23
N ILE A 73 -21.58 -2.53 -14.15
CA ILE A 73 -22.68 -2.81 -13.22
C ILE A 73 -23.71 -1.68 -13.14
N VAL A 74 -23.36 -0.47 -13.60
CA VAL A 74 -24.32 0.64 -13.74
C VAL A 74 -24.49 1.05 -15.21
N PRO A 75 -25.69 1.50 -15.60
CA PRO A 75 -25.95 1.97 -16.95
C PRO A 75 -25.03 3.12 -17.38
N SER A 76 -24.81 3.25 -18.69
CA SER A 76 -23.91 4.25 -19.29
C SER A 76 -24.23 5.70 -18.93
N HIS A 77 -25.50 6.04 -18.74
CA HIS A 77 -25.89 7.40 -18.34
C HIS A 77 -25.43 7.81 -16.94
N GLN A 78 -25.10 6.86 -16.06
CA GLN A 78 -24.62 7.15 -14.70
C GLN A 78 -23.11 7.16 -14.62
N LEU A 79 -22.44 6.27 -15.36
CA LEU A 79 -20.99 6.14 -15.34
C LEU A 79 -20.47 5.74 -16.71
N CYS A 80 -19.48 6.51 -17.18
CA CYS A 80 -18.86 6.36 -18.48
C CYS A 80 -19.90 6.37 -19.61
N PRO A 81 -20.52 7.53 -19.89
CA PRO A 81 -21.48 7.67 -20.98
C PRO A 81 -20.81 7.39 -22.30
N SER A 82 -21.53 6.66 -23.16
CA SER A 82 -21.03 6.36 -24.49
C SER A 82 -20.87 7.63 -25.31
N ARG A 83 -19.76 7.75 -26.04
CA ARG A 83 -19.51 8.88 -26.96
C ARG A 83 -20.37 8.79 -28.23
N TYR A 84 -20.97 7.64 -28.52
CA TYR A 84 -21.88 7.48 -29.66
C TYR A 84 -23.33 7.62 -29.20
N PRO A 85 -24.15 8.40 -29.92
CA PRO A 85 -25.58 8.51 -29.63
C PRO A 85 -26.23 7.15 -29.84
N HIS A 86 -26.50 6.47 -28.72
CA HIS A 86 -27.22 5.22 -28.73
C HIS A 86 -28.71 5.48 -28.94
N SER A 87 -29.34 4.69 -29.81
CA SER A 87 -30.80 4.65 -29.88
C SER A 87 -31.36 4.15 -28.54
N TYR A 88 -32.58 4.57 -28.19
CA TYR A 88 -33.27 4.15 -26.95
C TYR A 88 -33.32 2.62 -26.78
N ALA A 89 -33.31 1.86 -27.88
CA ALA A 89 -33.27 0.39 -27.92
C ALA A 89 -31.91 -0.23 -27.54
N THR A 90 -30.83 0.56 -27.51
CA THR A 90 -29.49 0.09 -27.11
C THR A 90 -29.25 0.30 -25.62
N LEU A 91 -29.86 1.33 -25.01
CA LEU A 91 -29.84 1.56 -23.56
C LEU A 91 -30.57 0.46 -22.77
N THR A 92 -31.63 -0.13 -23.34
CA THR A 92 -32.40 -1.21 -22.70
C THR A 92 -31.73 -2.59 -22.81
N LYS A 93 -30.57 -2.68 -23.47
CA LYS A 93 -29.85 -3.94 -23.77
C LYS A 93 -28.40 -3.93 -23.25
N GLU A 94 -28.04 -2.95 -22.43
CA GLU A 94 -26.74 -2.92 -21.78
C GLU A 94 -26.65 -4.07 -20.77
N ASP A 95 -25.67 -4.95 -20.96
CA ASP A 95 -25.40 -6.00 -19.99
C ASP A 95 -24.72 -5.39 -18.75
N VAL A 96 -25.54 -5.11 -17.73
CA VAL A 96 -25.13 -4.62 -16.41
C VAL A 96 -24.67 -5.75 -15.48
N ALA A 97 -24.60 -7.00 -15.96
CA ALA A 97 -24.00 -8.13 -15.24
C ALA A 97 -22.62 -8.50 -15.84
N CYS A 98 -21.86 -7.51 -16.30
CA CYS A 98 -20.56 -7.74 -16.94
C CYS A 98 -19.40 -7.48 -15.98
N SER A 99 -18.57 -8.51 -15.71
CA SER A 99 -17.38 -8.38 -14.86
C SER A 99 -16.23 -9.29 -15.30
N VAL A 100 -15.00 -8.79 -15.20
CA VAL A 100 -13.77 -9.54 -15.50
C VAL A 100 -13.06 -9.93 -14.20
N GLY A 101 -12.84 -11.23 -14.00
CA GLY A 101 -12.25 -11.78 -12.77
C GLY A 101 -10.75 -11.53 -12.58
N THR A 102 -10.02 -11.20 -13.65
CA THR A 102 -8.57 -10.91 -13.63
C THR A 102 -8.23 -9.50 -13.18
N SER A 103 -9.22 -8.63 -13.00
CA SER A 103 -9.02 -7.22 -12.66
C SER A 103 -8.14 -7.03 -11.44
N LEU A 104 -8.41 -7.77 -10.37
CA LEU A 104 -7.65 -7.68 -9.12
C LEU A 104 -6.19 -8.07 -9.31
N GLN A 105 -5.95 -9.21 -9.96
CA GLN A 105 -4.58 -9.67 -10.23
C GLN A 105 -3.82 -8.62 -11.04
N LYS A 106 -4.45 -8.04 -12.06
CA LYS A 106 -3.80 -7.03 -12.88
C LYS A 106 -3.46 -5.76 -12.08
N MET A 107 -4.31 -5.36 -11.15
CA MET A 107 -4.04 -4.20 -10.29
C MET A 107 -2.95 -4.47 -9.27
N LEU A 108 -2.88 -5.69 -8.77
CA LEU A 108 -1.76 -6.12 -7.95
C LEU A 108 -0.45 -6.06 -8.74
N ASP A 109 -0.42 -6.59 -9.96
CA ASP A 109 0.80 -6.62 -10.78
C ASP A 109 1.27 -5.22 -11.20
N GLU A 110 0.35 -4.34 -11.60
CA GLU A 110 0.69 -3.02 -12.11
C GLU A 110 0.97 -2.00 -10.99
N CYS A 111 0.20 -2.01 -9.90
CA CYS A 111 0.18 -0.90 -8.94
C CYS A 111 0.65 -1.24 -7.53
N GLN A 112 0.62 -2.52 -7.11
CA GLN A 112 0.96 -2.89 -5.74
C GLN A 112 2.38 -2.44 -5.37
N ASP A 113 2.53 -1.89 -4.17
CA ASP A 113 3.82 -1.43 -3.62
C ASP A 113 4.51 -0.31 -4.40
N ARG A 114 3.81 0.30 -5.37
CA ARG A 114 4.25 1.52 -6.05
C ARG A 114 3.70 2.75 -5.33
N ARG A 115 4.42 3.88 -5.44
CA ARG A 115 3.92 5.18 -4.94
C ARG A 115 2.95 5.85 -5.92
N SER A 116 3.18 5.66 -7.20
CA SER A 116 2.34 6.18 -8.29
C SER A 116 2.21 5.08 -9.35
N CYS A 117 1.00 4.89 -9.85
CA CYS A 117 0.66 3.92 -10.88
C CYS A 117 -0.22 4.61 -11.92
N GLN A 118 0.12 4.51 -13.21
CA GLN A 118 -0.69 5.08 -14.29
C GLN A 118 -0.58 4.22 -15.53
N PHE A 119 -1.71 3.84 -16.11
CA PHE A 119 -1.78 3.06 -17.34
C PHE A 119 -3.13 3.26 -18.05
N LEU A 120 -3.16 2.91 -19.34
CA LEU A 120 -4.36 2.99 -20.17
C LEU A 120 -5.28 1.80 -19.88
N VAL A 121 -6.51 2.07 -19.44
CA VAL A 121 -7.53 1.07 -19.21
C VAL A 121 -8.08 0.59 -20.55
N ASN A 122 -7.91 -0.69 -20.86
CA ASN A 122 -8.50 -1.32 -22.04
C ASN A 122 -8.80 -2.81 -21.80
N SER A 123 -9.74 -3.37 -22.56
CA SER A 123 -10.14 -4.77 -22.41
C SER A 123 -9.00 -5.77 -22.57
N ARG A 124 -8.05 -5.50 -23.49
CA ARG A 124 -6.89 -6.38 -23.74
C ARG A 124 -5.97 -6.51 -22.53
N LEU A 125 -5.87 -5.47 -21.70
CA LEU A 125 -5.06 -5.46 -20.49
C LEU A 125 -5.62 -6.42 -19.43
N PHE A 126 -6.95 -6.53 -19.36
CA PHE A 126 -7.66 -7.36 -18.39
C PHE A 126 -8.00 -8.75 -18.94
N GLY A 127 -7.85 -9.01 -20.24
CA GLY A 127 -7.99 -10.35 -20.82
C GLY A 127 -9.24 -10.51 -21.68
N THR A 128 -9.86 -11.69 -21.67
CA THR A 128 -11.03 -11.98 -22.50
C THR A 128 -12.23 -11.17 -22.01
N ASP A 129 -12.79 -10.36 -22.91
CA ASP A 129 -13.93 -9.49 -22.63
C ASP A 129 -15.25 -10.28 -22.65
N PRO A 130 -15.95 -10.41 -21.51
CA PRO A 130 -17.22 -11.12 -21.44
C PRO A 130 -18.37 -10.33 -22.11
N CYS A 131 -18.20 -9.02 -22.35
CA CYS A 131 -19.22 -8.17 -22.98
C CYS A 131 -18.61 -7.22 -24.04
N PRO A 132 -18.26 -7.73 -25.24
CA PRO A 132 -17.51 -7.01 -26.28
C PRO A 132 -18.25 -5.84 -26.96
N ARG A 133 -19.46 -5.48 -26.51
CA ARG A 133 -20.26 -4.36 -27.04
C ARG A 133 -20.74 -3.38 -25.97
N THR A 134 -20.41 -3.66 -24.72
CA THR A 134 -20.76 -2.80 -23.59
C THR A 134 -19.51 -2.00 -23.24
N GLY A 135 -19.62 -0.67 -23.20
CA GLY A 135 -18.54 0.18 -22.71
C GLY A 135 -18.23 -0.20 -21.27
N LYS A 136 -16.98 -0.38 -20.89
CA LYS A 136 -16.60 -0.82 -19.54
C LYS A 136 -15.96 0.31 -18.75
N TYR A 137 -15.81 0.10 -17.47
CA TYR A 137 -15.02 0.95 -16.60
C TYR A 137 -14.29 0.12 -15.56
N LEU A 138 -13.14 0.64 -15.14
CA LEU A 138 -12.39 0.16 -14.01
C LEU A 138 -12.87 0.88 -12.75
N LEU A 139 -13.14 0.14 -11.68
CA LEU A 139 -13.23 0.63 -10.30
C LEU A 139 -12.09 0.01 -9.51
N VAL A 140 -11.35 0.83 -8.77
CA VAL A 140 -10.27 0.37 -7.90
C VAL A 140 -10.48 0.88 -6.49
N TRP A 141 -10.45 -0.03 -5.53
CA TRP A 141 -10.44 0.30 -4.11
C TRP A 141 -9.03 0.06 -3.58
N TYR A 142 -8.40 1.10 -3.05
CA TYR A 142 -7.03 1.02 -2.56
C TYR A 142 -6.82 1.86 -1.30
N LYS A 143 -5.74 1.58 -0.59
CA LYS A 143 -5.26 2.37 0.55
C LYS A 143 -3.79 2.69 0.36
N CYS A 144 -3.30 3.68 1.08
CA CYS A 144 -1.88 3.98 1.14
C CYS A 144 -1.30 3.43 2.43
N ARG A 145 -0.39 2.45 2.35
CA ARG A 145 0.30 1.90 3.52
C ARG A 145 1.71 2.49 3.65
N PRO A 146 2.19 2.82 4.86
CA PRO A 146 3.57 3.25 5.07
C PRO A 146 4.54 2.18 4.55
N LYS A 147 5.57 2.61 3.81
CA LYS A 147 6.64 1.70 3.39
C LYS A 147 7.53 1.45 4.61
N CYS A 148 7.13 0.48 5.44
CA CYS A 148 7.69 0.19 6.76
C CYS A 148 8.13 -1.28 6.85
N GLN A 149 8.78 -1.76 5.78
CA GLN A 149 9.32 -3.12 5.69
C GLN A 149 10.82 -3.06 5.45
N SER A 150 11.59 -3.79 6.25
CA SER A 150 13.04 -3.89 6.08
C SER A 150 13.35 -4.89 4.97
N ALA A 151 14.03 -4.42 3.91
CA ALA A 151 14.44 -5.26 2.79
C ALA A 151 15.52 -6.29 3.19
N THR A 152 16.26 -6.04 4.26
CA THR A 152 17.34 -6.92 4.74
C THR A 152 16.86 -7.98 5.74
N ALA A 153 15.63 -7.86 6.25
CA ALA A 153 15.12 -8.73 7.31
C ALA A 153 15.14 -10.21 6.91
N LEU A 154 14.67 -10.55 5.70
CA LEU A 154 14.67 -11.93 5.23
C LEU A 154 16.09 -12.51 5.16
N GLN A 155 17.02 -11.78 4.56
CA GLN A 155 18.40 -12.24 4.42
C GLN A 155 19.09 -12.44 5.77
N LEU A 156 18.84 -11.55 6.73
CA LEU A 156 19.39 -11.67 8.08
C LEU A 156 18.83 -12.89 8.80
N MET A 157 17.51 -13.11 8.72
CA MET A 157 16.85 -14.27 9.34
C MET A 157 17.36 -15.58 8.76
N ILE A 158 17.50 -15.69 7.44
CA ILE A 158 18.10 -16.86 6.79
C ILE A 158 19.53 -17.05 7.29
N LYS A 159 20.37 -16.02 7.24
CA LYS A 159 21.77 -16.09 7.65
C LYS A 159 21.94 -16.52 9.11
N ARG A 160 21.06 -16.07 10.02
CA ARG A 160 21.20 -16.29 11.46
C ARG A 160 20.46 -17.52 11.96
N CYS A 161 19.33 -17.91 11.37
CA CYS A 161 18.46 -18.96 11.88
C CYS A 161 18.37 -20.22 10.99
N HIS A 162 18.67 -20.12 9.69
CA HIS A 162 18.52 -21.27 8.80
C HIS A 162 19.44 -22.42 9.22
N GLY A 163 18.90 -23.65 9.21
CA GLY A 163 19.62 -24.87 9.61
C GLY A 163 19.90 -25.00 11.11
N LYS A 164 19.34 -24.13 11.97
CA LYS A 164 19.49 -24.24 13.42
C LYS A 164 18.25 -24.87 14.05
N ARG A 165 18.48 -25.72 15.07
CA ARG A 165 17.41 -26.29 15.91
C ARG A 165 16.74 -25.26 16.83
N SER A 166 17.43 -24.16 17.10
CA SER A 166 16.94 -23.04 17.91
C SER A 166 17.63 -21.75 17.45
N CYS A 167 16.88 -20.66 17.38
CA CYS A 167 17.37 -19.34 17.01
C CYS A 167 16.67 -18.26 17.85
N SER A 168 17.44 -17.27 18.33
CA SER A 168 16.92 -16.11 19.03
C SER A 168 17.60 -14.85 18.48
N ILE A 169 16.78 -13.87 18.08
CA ILE A 169 17.22 -12.58 17.54
C ILE A 169 16.35 -11.49 18.13
N TYR A 170 16.97 -10.38 18.53
CA TYR A 170 16.25 -9.22 19.01
C TYR A 170 15.64 -8.44 17.84
N ALA A 171 14.31 -8.27 17.85
CA ALA A 171 13.59 -7.43 16.92
C ALA A 171 13.90 -5.94 17.18
N SER A 172 15.06 -5.48 16.71
CA SER A 172 15.59 -4.14 16.95
C SER A 172 15.98 -3.44 15.65
N THR A 173 15.99 -2.10 15.67
CA THR A 173 16.50 -1.28 14.57
C THR A 173 18.01 -1.45 14.35
N TYR A 174 18.74 -1.93 15.36
CA TYR A 174 20.17 -2.24 15.25
C TYR A 174 20.42 -3.44 14.35
N GLU A 175 19.62 -4.51 14.50
CA GLU A 175 19.76 -5.72 13.68
C GLU A 175 19.14 -5.53 12.29
N PHE A 176 17.93 -4.95 12.23
CA PHE A 176 17.11 -4.93 11.00
C PHE A 176 17.09 -3.58 10.26
N GLY A 177 17.76 -2.56 10.80
CA GLY A 177 17.63 -1.17 10.34
C GLY A 177 16.30 -0.54 10.76
N ASP A 178 16.13 0.76 10.48
CA ASP A 178 14.85 1.44 10.65
C ASP A 178 14.19 1.68 9.28
N PRO A 179 13.25 0.82 8.85
CA PRO A 179 12.57 0.99 7.57
C PRO A 179 11.47 2.06 7.58
N CYS A 180 11.15 2.65 8.74
CA CYS A 180 9.98 3.51 8.91
C CYS A 180 10.40 4.89 9.44
N TYR A 181 9.43 5.82 9.54
CA TYR A 181 9.67 7.06 10.26
C TYR A 181 9.86 6.82 11.78
N PRO A 182 10.62 7.69 12.47
CA PRO A 182 10.73 7.66 13.92
C PRO A 182 9.35 7.73 14.58
N GLY A 183 9.16 6.97 15.66
CA GLY A 183 7.89 6.95 16.42
C GLY A 183 6.88 5.89 15.98
N ILE A 184 7.09 5.20 14.85
CA ILE A 184 6.27 4.03 14.49
C ILE A 184 6.79 2.79 15.24
N GLN A 185 5.92 2.14 16.01
CA GLN A 185 6.22 0.84 16.62
C GLN A 185 6.39 -0.22 15.53
N LYS A 186 7.54 -0.90 15.58
CA LYS A 186 7.93 -1.93 14.63
C LYS A 186 7.78 -3.30 15.28
N HIS A 187 7.44 -4.30 14.48
CA HIS A 187 7.38 -5.69 14.91
C HIS A 187 8.08 -6.56 13.86
N LEU A 188 8.61 -7.70 14.30
CA LEU A 188 9.18 -8.71 13.42
C LEU A 188 8.17 -9.86 13.31
N ASN A 189 7.67 -10.11 12.11
CA ASN A 189 6.85 -11.27 11.81
C ASN A 189 7.71 -12.32 11.09
N VAL A 190 7.73 -13.56 11.61
CA VAL A 190 8.57 -14.64 11.09
C VAL A 190 7.71 -15.87 10.85
N ILE A 191 7.78 -16.39 9.63
CA ILE A 191 7.23 -17.70 9.27
C ILE A 191 8.43 -18.61 9.05
N TYR A 192 8.44 -19.78 9.68
CA TYR A 192 9.52 -20.76 9.57
C TYR A 192 8.96 -22.17 9.48
N THR A 193 9.76 -23.08 8.96
CA THR A 193 9.49 -24.52 8.88
C THR A 193 10.64 -25.28 9.52
N CYS A 194 10.35 -26.46 10.08
CA CYS A 194 11.34 -27.37 10.63
C CYS A 194 11.33 -28.65 9.80
N ASP A 195 12.42 -28.90 9.09
CA ASP A 195 12.61 -30.15 8.34
C ASP A 195 13.56 -31.07 9.10
N ASP A 196 13.24 -32.36 9.14
CA ASP A 196 14.13 -33.37 9.69
C ASP A 196 15.38 -33.47 8.81
N ILE A 197 16.57 -33.36 9.44
CA ILE A 197 17.84 -33.67 8.78
C ILE A 197 17.81 -35.17 8.46
N LYS A 198 17.32 -35.52 7.28
CA LYS A 198 17.40 -36.89 6.78
C LYS A 198 18.88 -37.25 6.71
N THR A 199 19.23 -38.32 7.41
CA THR A 199 20.49 -39.05 7.32
C THR A 199 20.95 -39.21 5.86
N PRO A 200 22.26 -39.34 5.61
CA PRO A 200 22.84 -39.17 4.28
C PRO A 200 22.48 -40.35 3.39
N LEU A 201 21.39 -40.21 2.64
CA LEU A 201 21.20 -40.94 1.39
C LEU A 201 20.84 -39.92 0.32
N ARG A 202 21.87 -39.55 -0.46
CA ARG A 202 21.83 -38.89 -1.77
C ARG A 202 20.42 -38.49 -2.23
N ARG A 203 20.06 -37.23 -2.00
CA ARG A 203 19.62 -36.26 -3.04
C ARG A 203 19.12 -35.00 -2.34
N ASN A 204 19.83 -33.91 -2.63
CA ASN A 204 19.60 -32.56 -2.13
C ASN A 204 18.15 -32.12 -2.34
N ILE A 205 17.48 -31.68 -1.27
CA ILE A 205 16.28 -30.84 -1.33
C ILE A 205 16.43 -29.79 -0.21
N PHE A 206 16.41 -28.52 -0.59
CA PHE A 206 16.57 -27.34 0.28
C PHE A 206 15.19 -26.81 0.71
N CYS A 207 15.09 -26.28 1.94
CA CYS A 207 13.91 -25.59 2.46
C CYS A 207 13.81 -24.16 1.88
N LEU A 208 12.60 -23.73 1.51
CA LEU A 208 12.24 -22.36 1.07
C LEU A 208 11.82 -21.49 2.27
#